data_AF-D1YLJ2-F1
#
_entry.id   AF-D1YLJ2-F1
#
_cell.length_a   1.000
_cell.length_b   1.000
_cell.length_c   1.000
_cell.angle_alpha   90.00
_cell.angle_beta   90.00
_cell.angle_gamma   90.00
#
_symmetry.space_group_name_H-M   'P 1'
#
loop_
_entity.id
_entity.type
_entity.pdbx_description
1 polymer ?
#
loop_
_entity_poly.entity_id
_entity_poly.type
_entity_poly.pdbx_seq_one_letter_code
_entity_poly.pdbx_strand_id
1 'polypeptide(L)'
;MKDNQKKAWLFLAPAIVCVTVFSIWPILRAFTMSFQGGPLIDLHFNGFSNYQYIFSDPEFWRAIMNTAIYSFLAVPIALVISVAPAWFIFQKLSIRLSLKQCSLCHTLLVQLQSELFFVISSMVNMVY
;
A
#
# COMPACT_ATOMS: atom_id res chain seq x y z
N MET A 1 -11.39 36.04 14.52
CA MET A 1 -11.59 34.77 13.79
C MET A 1 -10.31 33.93 13.56
N LYS A 2 -9.08 34.45 13.82
CA LYS A 2 -7.82 33.69 13.63
C LYS A 2 -7.37 32.84 14.85
N ASP A 3 -7.92 33.09 16.03
CA ASP A 3 -7.36 32.54 17.29
C ASP A 3 -7.72 31.07 17.54
N ASN A 4 -8.80 30.57 16.93
CA ASN A 4 -9.23 29.18 17.06
C ASN A 4 -8.39 28.21 16.22
N GLN A 5 -7.74 28.70 15.16
CA GLN A 5 -6.90 27.87 14.28
C GLN A 5 -5.69 27.33 15.06
N LYS A 6 -5.00 28.17 15.84
CA LYS A 6 -3.82 27.75 16.62
C LYS A 6 -4.15 26.64 17.64
N LYS A 7 -5.33 26.71 18.27
CA LYS A 7 -5.80 25.69 19.21
C LYS A 7 -6.13 24.37 18.51
N ALA A 8 -6.72 24.43 17.31
CA ALA A 8 -6.98 23.25 16.49
C ALA A 8 -5.67 22.55 16.06
N TRP A 9 -4.64 23.31 15.67
CA TRP A 9 -3.31 22.77 15.35
C TRP A 9 -2.63 22.14 16.57
N LEU A 10 -2.76 22.73 17.77
CA LEU A 10 -2.22 22.15 19.00
C LEU A 10 -2.88 20.82 19.40
N PHE A 11 -4.20 20.67 19.15
CA PHE A 11 -4.90 19.41 19.40
C PHE A 11 -4.55 18.34 18.35
N LEU A 12 -4.30 18.75 17.11
CA LEU A 12 -3.91 17.86 16.02
C LEU A 12 -2.42 17.47 16.04
N ALA A 13 -1.56 18.34 16.60
CA ALA A 13 -0.12 18.16 16.68
C ALA A 13 0.31 16.80 17.26
N PRO A 14 -0.19 16.32 18.43
CA PRO A 14 0.23 15.03 18.96
C PRO A 14 -0.18 13.86 18.07
N ALA A 15 -1.33 13.93 17.40
CA ALA A 15 -1.76 12.89 16.47
C ALA A 15 -0.84 12.83 15.23
N ILE A 16 -0.51 13.99 14.65
CA ILE A 16 0.43 14.07 13.51
C ILE A 16 1.80 13.55 13.92
N VAL A 17 2.34 14.02 15.05
CA VAL A 17 3.66 13.59 15.53
C VAL A 17 3.71 12.07 15.73
N CYS A 18 2.69 11.47 16.35
CA CYS A 18 2.62 10.02 16.50
C CYS A 18 2.61 9.30 15.14
N VAL A 19 1.72 9.68 14.22
CA VAL A 19 1.63 9.05 12.90
C VAL A 19 2.94 9.19 12.13
N THR A 20 3.53 10.39 12.13
CA THR A 20 4.79 10.68 11.45
C THR A 20 5.95 9.87 12.05
N VAL A 21 6.10 9.85 13.38
CA VAL A 21 7.19 9.10 14.02
C VAL A 21 7.05 7.60 13.76
N PHE A 22 5.86 7.02 13.97
CA PHE A 22 5.64 5.59 13.75
C PHE A 22 5.74 5.18 12.27
N SER A 23 5.48 6.09 11.34
CA SER A 23 5.62 5.82 9.90
C SER A 23 7.06 6.02 9.41
N ILE A 24 7.74 7.10 9.83
CA ILE A 24 9.09 7.43 9.35
C ILE A 24 10.16 6.56 10.02
N TRP A 25 10.01 6.25 11.31
CA TRP A 25 10.98 5.44 12.05
C TRP A 25 11.30 4.09 11.38
N PRO A 26 10.32 3.24 11.00
CA PRO A 26 10.61 1.98 10.31
C PRO A 26 11.22 2.18 8.93
N ILE A 27 10.86 3.26 8.21
CA ILE A 27 11.45 3.59 6.90
C ILE A 27 12.94 3.90 7.05
N LEU A 28 13.31 4.73 8.03
CA LEU A 28 14.71 5.04 8.31
C LEU A 28 15.49 3.79 8.71
N ARG A 29 14.90 2.93 9.55
CA ARG A 29 15.53 1.67 9.94
C ARG A 29 15.75 0.74 8.75
N ALA A 30 14.73 0.56 7.91
CA ALA A 30 14.81 -0.24 6.69
C ALA A 30 15.86 0.31 5.72
N PHE A 31 15.94 1.64 5.59
CA PHE A 31 16.95 2.30 4.78
C PHE A 31 18.36 2.06 5.31
N THR A 32 18.60 2.14 6.62
CA THR A 32 19.93 1.81 7.17
C THR A 32 20.28 0.33 7.00
N MET A 33 19.28 -0.55 7.09
CA MET A 33 19.45 -2.00 6.87
C MET A 33 19.76 -2.34 5.42
N SER A 34 19.28 -1.58 4.43
CA SER A 34 19.53 -1.89 3.02
C SER A 34 21.01 -1.71 2.60
N PHE A 35 21.79 -0.91 3.34
CA PHE A 35 23.25 -0.79 3.16
C PHE A 35 24.05 -1.81 3.98
N GLN A 36 23.39 -2.55 4.86
CA GLN A 36 23.99 -3.61 5.66
C GLN A 36 23.71 -4.95 4.97
N GLY A 37 24.70 -5.83 4.97
CA GLY A 37 24.62 -7.16 4.40
C GLY A 37 25.03 -8.21 5.43
N GLY A 38 24.49 -9.42 5.28
CA GLY A 38 24.79 -10.55 6.16
C GLY A 38 23.54 -11.17 6.79
N PRO A 39 23.73 -12.25 7.57
CA PRO A 39 22.66 -12.87 8.35
C PRO A 39 22.05 -11.85 9.32
N LEU A 40 20.77 -12.01 9.68
CA LEU A 40 20.05 -11.14 10.63
C LEU A 40 20.76 -10.96 12.00
N ILE A 41 21.73 -11.83 12.30
CA ILE A 41 22.48 -11.92 13.54
C ILE A 41 23.81 -11.15 13.45
N ASP A 42 24.41 -11.06 12.25
CA ASP A 42 25.70 -10.40 11.98
C ASP A 42 25.57 -9.48 10.76
N LEU A 43 24.93 -8.31 10.97
CA LEU A 43 24.83 -7.28 9.95
C LEU A 43 26.14 -6.51 9.86
N HIS A 44 26.85 -6.66 8.74
CA HIS A 44 28.04 -5.89 8.43
C HIS A 44 27.70 -4.79 7.41
N PHE A 45 28.32 -3.63 7.55
CA PHE A 45 28.14 -2.54 6.58
C PHE A 45 28.89 -2.88 5.29
N ASN A 46 28.14 -3.36 4.28
CA ASN A 46 28.70 -3.76 2.98
C ASN A 46 28.50 -2.69 1.88
N GLY A 47 27.99 -1.51 2.26
CA GLY A 47 27.78 -0.38 1.35
C GLY A 47 26.85 -0.72 0.19
N PHE A 48 27.34 -0.58 -1.04
CA PHE A 48 26.57 -0.82 -2.27
C PHE A 48 26.67 -2.23 -2.85
N SER A 49 27.45 -3.14 -2.25
CA SER A 49 27.64 -4.48 -2.82
C SER A 49 26.34 -5.29 -2.89
N ASN A 50 25.44 -5.08 -1.91
CA ASN A 50 24.14 -5.75 -1.84
C ASN A 50 23.26 -5.38 -3.05
N TYR A 51 23.25 -4.11 -3.43
CA TYR A 51 22.54 -3.64 -4.62
C TYR A 51 23.12 -4.23 -5.90
N GLN A 52 24.44 -4.26 -6.06
CA GLN A 52 25.10 -4.82 -7.25
C GLN A 52 24.80 -6.31 -7.44
N TYR A 53 24.74 -7.07 -6.35
CA TYR A 53 24.34 -8.47 -6.35
C TYR A 53 22.90 -8.64 -6.86
N ILE A 54 21.96 -7.91 -6.28
CA ILE A 54 20.53 -7.98 -6.65
C ILE A 54 20.30 -7.58 -8.11
N PHE A 55 20.97 -6.52 -8.61
CA PHE A 55 20.79 -6.09 -10.00
C PHE A 55 21.36 -7.06 -11.04
N SER A 56 22.30 -7.91 -10.63
CA SER A 56 22.90 -8.94 -11.50
C SER A 56 22.10 -10.24 -11.50
N ASP A 57 21.13 -10.38 -10.59
CA ASP A 57 20.30 -11.58 -10.47
C ASP A 57 19.16 -11.58 -11.51
N PRO A 58 19.08 -12.57 -12.42
CA PRO A 58 17.97 -12.66 -13.38
C PRO A 58 16.61 -12.91 -12.71
N GLU A 59 16.55 -13.52 -11.52
CA GLU A 59 15.29 -13.72 -10.80
C GLU A 59 14.70 -12.40 -10.31
N PHE A 60 15.56 -11.47 -9.86
CA PHE A 60 15.12 -10.14 -9.45
C PHE A 60 14.38 -9.39 -10.58
N TRP A 61 14.91 -9.46 -11.81
CA TRP A 61 14.27 -8.83 -12.97
C TRP A 61 12.97 -9.53 -13.37
N ARG A 62 12.90 -10.86 -13.26
CA ARG A 62 11.66 -11.62 -13.48
C ARG A 62 10.60 -11.26 -12.44
N ALA A 63 10.99 -11.14 -11.16
CA ALA A 63 10.12 -10.70 -10.09
C ALA A 63 9.55 -9.30 -10.35
N ILE A 64 10.41 -8.33 -10.71
CA ILE A 64 9.98 -6.97 -11.06
C ILE A 64 8.99 -6.98 -12.22
N MET A 65 9.29 -7.71 -13.30
CA MET A 65 8.43 -7.77 -14.48
C MET A 65 7.06 -8.37 -14.14
N ASN A 66 7.04 -9.47 -13.37
CA ASN A 66 5.82 -10.10 -12.92
C ASN A 66 4.99 -9.15 -12.04
N THR A 67 5.61 -8.48 -11.07
CA THR A 67 4.93 -7.49 -10.21
C THR A 67 4.43 -6.28 -11.00
N ALA A 68 5.18 -5.81 -12.00
CA ALA A 68 4.79 -4.68 -12.83
C ALA A 68 3.58 -5.02 -13.72
N ILE A 69 3.62 -6.15 -14.42
CA ILE A 69 2.49 -6.64 -15.23
C ILE A 69 1.27 -6.84 -14.33
N TYR A 70 1.46 -7.47 -13.17
CA TYR A 70 0.39 -7.68 -12.22
C TYR A 70 -0.24 -6.36 -11.74
N SER A 71 0.58 -5.41 -11.28
CA SER A 71 0.09 -4.12 -10.77
C SER A 71 -0.63 -3.33 -11.87
N PHE A 72 -0.10 -3.36 -13.10
CA PHE A 72 -0.71 -2.68 -14.23
C PHE A 72 -2.06 -3.28 -14.65
N LEU A 73 -2.28 -4.58 -14.44
CA LEU A 73 -3.57 -5.23 -14.74
C LEU A 73 -4.54 -5.15 -13.55
N ALA A 74 -4.05 -5.40 -12.34
CA ALA A 74 -4.88 -5.44 -11.13
C ALA A 74 -5.51 -4.07 -10.82
N VAL A 75 -4.73 -2.98 -10.91
CA VAL A 75 -5.20 -1.62 -10.60
C VAL A 75 -6.36 -1.17 -11.49
N PRO A 76 -6.31 -1.24 -12.84
CA PRO A 76 -7.44 -0.82 -13.67
C PRO A 76 -8.64 -1.75 -13.50
N ILE A 77 -8.44 -3.06 -13.34
CA ILE A 77 -9.54 -4.00 -13.05
C ILE A 77 -10.25 -3.62 -11.75
N ALA A 78 -9.49 -3.29 -10.71
CA ALA A 78 -10.01 -2.77 -9.45
C ALA A 78 -10.85 -1.52 -9.62
N LEU A 79 -10.33 -0.55 -10.37
CA LEU A 79 -10.99 0.73 -10.62
C LEU A 79 -12.31 0.53 -11.38
N VAL A 80 -12.31 -0.30 -12.42
CA VAL A 80 -13.52 -0.58 -13.21
C VAL A 80 -14.59 -1.24 -12.33
N ILE A 81 -14.22 -2.24 -11.53
CA ILE A 81 -15.15 -2.92 -10.62
C ILE A 81 -15.67 -1.97 -9.53
N SER A 82 -14.85 -1.02 -9.05
CA SER A 82 -15.28 -0.04 -8.05
C SER A 82 -16.20 1.03 -8.62
N VAL A 83 -15.99 1.47 -9.86
CA VAL A 83 -16.74 2.58 -10.47
C VAL A 83 -18.07 2.11 -11.07
N ALA A 84 -18.13 0.89 -11.62
CA ALA A 84 -19.35 0.33 -12.22
C ALA A 84 -20.59 0.37 -11.30
N PRO A 85 -20.55 -0.12 -10.05
CA PRO A 85 -21.69 -0.04 -9.13
C PRO A 85 -21.95 1.40 -8.67
N ALA A 86 -20.91 2.22 -8.48
CA ALA A 86 -21.09 3.62 -8.11
C ALA A 86 -21.89 4.39 -9.17
N TRP A 87 -21.58 4.19 -10.45
CA TRP A 87 -22.31 4.79 -11.57
C TRP A 87 -23.75 4.30 -11.67
N PHE A 88 -23.98 3.00 -11.47
CA PHE A 88 -25.32 2.40 -11.53
C PHE A 88 -26.23 2.90 -10.39
N ILE A 89 -25.67 3.07 -9.18
CA ILE A 89 -26.39 3.60 -8.02
C ILE A 89 -26.69 5.10 -8.20
N PHE A 90 -25.79 5.88 -8.80
CA PHE A 90 -25.99 7.32 -8.98
C PHE A 90 -27.24 7.67 -9.80
N GLN A 91 -27.64 6.78 -10.73
CA GLN A 91 -28.84 6.97 -11.57
C GLN A 91 -30.15 6.62 -10.85
N LYS A 92 -30.09 5.82 -9.79
CA LYS A 92 -31.23 5.37 -8.98
C LYS A 92 -30.86 5.46 -7.50
N LEU A 93 -31.00 6.62 -6.84
CA LEU A 93 -31.81 6.67 -5.61
C LEU A 93 -31.89 8.02 -4.89
N SER A 94 -33.06 8.16 -4.29
CA SER A 94 -33.44 8.96 -3.13
C SER A 94 -32.44 8.87 -1.95
N ILE A 95 -32.09 10.06 -1.49
CA ILE A 95 -31.08 10.55 -0.54
C ILE A 95 -30.88 9.84 0.83
N ARG A 96 -31.74 8.92 1.29
CA ARG A 96 -31.63 8.39 2.68
C ARG A 96 -31.11 6.96 2.84
N LEU A 97 -31.11 6.13 1.80
CA LEU A 97 -30.55 4.76 1.86
C LEU A 97 -29.14 4.66 1.24
N SER A 98 -28.71 5.64 0.44
CA SER A 98 -27.41 5.62 -0.24
C SER A 98 -26.19 5.67 0.69
N LEU A 99 -26.24 6.38 1.83
CA LEU A 99 -25.05 6.60 2.67
C LEU A 99 -24.56 5.32 3.37
N LYS A 100 -25.47 4.46 3.87
CA LYS A 100 -25.08 3.19 4.50
C LYS A 100 -24.66 2.15 3.47
N GLN A 101 -25.36 2.08 2.33
CA GLN A 101 -25.06 1.11 1.27
C GLN A 101 -23.75 1.43 0.52
N CYS A 102 -23.39 2.72 0.40
CA CYS A 102 -22.13 3.15 -0.23
C CYS A 102 -20.90 2.84 0.65
N SER A 103 -21.01 2.95 1.98
CA SER A 103 -19.95 2.52 2.91
C SER A 103 -19.76 1.00 2.89
N LEU A 104 -20.85 0.25 2.75
CA LEU A 104 -20.79 -1.21 2.63
C LEU A 104 -20.16 -1.63 1.29
N CYS A 105 -20.53 -0.96 0.20
CA CYS A 105 -19.97 -1.19 -1.13
C CYS A 105 -18.47 -0.88 -1.17
N HIS A 106 -18.04 0.24 -0.60
CA HIS A 106 -16.61 0.57 -0.47
C HIS A 106 -15.84 -0.50 0.33
N THR A 107 -16.41 -0.97 1.43
CA THR A 107 -15.77 -2.00 2.27
C THR A 107 -15.67 -3.35 1.53
N LEU A 108 -16.73 -3.79 0.85
CA LEU A 108 -16.73 -5.05 0.09
C LEU A 108 -15.82 -5.00 -1.14
N LEU A 109 -15.66 -3.83 -1.77
CA LEU A 109 -14.70 -3.62 -2.86
C LEU A 109 -13.25 -3.73 -2.38
N VAL A 110 -12.92 -3.14 -1.22
CA VAL A 110 -11.60 -3.30 -0.59
C VAL A 110 -11.33 -4.76 -0.23
N GLN A 111 -12.35 -5.50 0.22
CA GLN A 111 -12.22 -6.94 0.52
C GLN A 111 -11.98 -7.78 -0.74
N LEU A 112 -12.69 -7.52 -1.84
CA LEU A 112 -12.45 -8.21 -3.12
C LEU A 112 -11.06 -7.91 -3.69
N GLN A 113 -10.53 -6.70 -3.47
CA GLN A 113 -9.16 -6.34 -3.82
C GLN A 113 -8.11 -7.10 -3.00
N SER A 114 -8.32 -7.24 -1.68
CA SER A 114 -7.40 -8.01 -0.83
C SER A 114 -7.43 -9.51 -1.13
N GLU A 115 -8.59 -10.08 -1.47
CA GLU A 115 -8.73 -11.48 -1.90
C GLU A 115 -8.03 -11.74 -3.24
N LEU A 116 -8.19 -10.82 -4.20
CA LEU A 116 -7.45 -10.90 -5.47
C LEU A 116 -5.94 -10.85 -5.20
N PHE A 117 -5.48 -9.90 -4.39
CA PHE A 117 -4.07 -9.81 -3.98
C PHE A 117 -3.57 -11.08 -3.28
N PHE A 118 -4.37 -11.69 -2.41
CA PHE A 118 -4.01 -12.93 -1.71
C PHE A 118 -3.95 -14.14 -2.66
N VAL A 119 -4.93 -14.29 -3.57
CA VAL A 119 -4.95 -15.36 -4.58
C VAL A 119 -3.76 -15.24 -5.52
N ILE A 120 -3.42 -14.03 -5.96
CA ILE A 120 -2.23 -13.80 -6.78
C ILE A 120 -0.94 -14.03 -5.98
N SER A 121 -0.84 -13.56 -4.73
CA SER A 121 0.34 -13.80 -3.89
C SER A 121 0.56 -15.30 -3.64
N SER A 122 -0.52 -16.08 -3.52
CA SER A 122 -0.49 -17.54 -3.40
C SER A 122 -0.03 -18.21 -4.69
N MET A 123 -0.44 -17.71 -5.87
CA MET A 123 0.05 -18.19 -7.17
C MET A 123 1.53 -17.84 -7.39
N VAL A 124 1.98 -16.67 -6.92
CA VAL A 124 3.39 -16.25 -6.98
C VAL A 124 4.25 -17.16 -6.11
N ASN A 125 3.80 -17.49 -4.90
CA ASN A 125 4.49 -18.43 -4.00
C ASN A 125 4.50 -19.88 -4.51
N MET A 126 3.77 -20.17 -5.59
CA MET A 126 3.76 -21.46 -6.28
C MET A 126 4.75 -21.49 -7.46
N VAL A 127 5.25 -20.33 -7.89
CA VAL A 127 6.21 -20.17 -9.00
C VAL A 127 7.66 -20.01 -8.48
N TYR A 128 7.85 -19.75 -7.19
CA TYR A 128 9.15 -19.75 -6.50
C TYR A 128 9.32 -20.98 -5.61
#